data_AF-A0AAW2TW47-F1
#
_entry.id   AF-A0AAW2TW47-F1
#
_cell.length_a   1.000
_cell.length_b   1.000
_cell.length_c   1.000
_cell.angle_alpha   90.00
_cell.angle_beta   90.00
_cell.angle_gamma   90.00
#
_symmetry.space_group_name_H-M   'P 1'
#
loop_
_entity.id
_entity.type
_entity.pdbx_description
1 polymer ?
#
loop_
_entity_poly.entity_id
_entity_poly.type
_entity_poly.pdbx_seq_one_letter_code
_entity_poly.pdbx_strand_id
1 'polypeptide(L)'
;MDKDPDVSYADRFGRRSMEYISLGCDVLPVLHGRSPIQAYADLMRSFRDTFRSFLGGIITGIQVGLGPGGELRYPSCPTQKLTQASRSGELGEFQCYDKYMLASLRACACKIGMREWGYGGPIDASSLMQNPESTEFFRSDGSWNTPYGEFFLEWYSGMLLLHGERICREAETIFRGNEVNMSGKVGGVHWHYGTQSHPSELTSGYYNTSTRDGYIPIVRMFGRYSFTMCCSCFEMQDAEEQQINPTSQPEGFLKQLLLAARICDIPLEGENYSTNLDNESFQQVLKMSKFYSDGLEMPSFSFNFVRMDKNLFEPRNWVSFSRFLRQMSAVNMFQASLDSGGGNTTLSPPSASAFAGTVLAY
;
A
#
# COMPACT_ATOMS: atom_id res chain seq x y z
N MET A 1 -21.07 -10.25 12.43
CA MET A 1 -19.99 -10.49 13.41
C MET A 1 -20.55 -10.99 14.74
N ASP A 2 -21.52 -10.31 15.38
CA ASP A 2 -22.10 -10.83 16.64
C ASP A 2 -22.82 -12.18 16.52
N LYS A 3 -23.46 -12.44 15.37
CA LYS A 3 -24.21 -13.69 15.10
C LYS A 3 -23.38 -14.81 14.46
N ASP A 4 -22.36 -14.44 13.70
CA ASP A 4 -21.36 -15.37 13.15
C ASP A 4 -19.99 -14.73 13.38
N PRO A 5 -19.31 -15.08 14.48
CA PRO A 5 -18.02 -14.49 14.82
C PRO A 5 -16.94 -14.79 13.78
N ASP A 6 -17.05 -15.88 13.00
CA ASP A 6 -16.02 -16.31 12.05
C ASP A 6 -15.97 -15.47 10.78
N VAL A 7 -16.88 -14.51 10.62
CA VAL A 7 -16.74 -13.49 9.56
C VAL A 7 -15.66 -12.46 9.89
N SER A 8 -15.10 -12.49 11.10
CA SER A 8 -13.99 -11.64 11.54
C SER A 8 -12.68 -12.42 11.53
N TYR A 9 -11.58 -11.73 11.25
CA TYR A 9 -10.24 -12.28 11.42
C TYR A 9 -10.03 -12.77 12.85
N ALA A 10 -9.27 -13.85 13.00
CA ALA A 10 -8.93 -14.42 14.29
C ALA A 10 -7.47 -14.86 14.35
N ASP A 11 -6.86 -14.65 15.51
CA ASP A 11 -5.56 -15.21 15.84
C ASP A 11 -5.65 -16.61 16.44
N ARG A 12 -4.48 -17.20 16.71
CA ARG A 12 -4.37 -18.56 17.27
C ARG A 12 -5.01 -18.72 18.64
N PHE A 13 -5.19 -17.63 19.39
CA PHE A 13 -5.80 -17.62 20.71
C PHE A 13 -7.33 -17.42 20.63
N GLY A 14 -7.86 -17.31 19.41
CA GLY A 14 -9.28 -17.06 19.16
C GLY A 14 -9.70 -15.62 19.43
N ARG A 15 -8.76 -14.68 19.63
CA ARG A 15 -9.09 -13.26 19.72
C ARG A 15 -9.44 -12.76 18.33
N ARG A 16 -10.51 -11.97 18.23
CA ARG A 16 -11.10 -11.56 16.97
C ARG A 16 -10.90 -10.08 16.73
N SER A 17 -10.54 -9.71 15.50
CA SER A 17 -10.55 -8.32 15.06
C SER A 17 -11.89 -7.95 14.45
N MET A 18 -12.55 -6.95 15.02
CA MET A 18 -13.84 -6.44 14.56
C MET A 18 -13.70 -5.27 13.58
N GLU A 19 -12.47 -4.93 13.18
CA GLU A 19 -12.19 -3.79 12.31
C GLU A 19 -12.56 -4.04 10.84
N TYR A 20 -12.54 -5.30 10.39
CA TYR A 20 -12.77 -5.68 8.99
C TYR A 20 -13.30 -7.12 8.86
N ILE A 21 -13.95 -7.44 7.74
CA ILE A 21 -14.45 -8.79 7.44
C ILE A 21 -13.28 -9.66 6.97
N SER A 22 -13.14 -10.88 7.47
CA SER A 22 -12.08 -11.80 7.02
C SER A 22 -12.17 -12.06 5.51
N LEU A 23 -11.04 -11.95 4.80
CA LEU A 23 -10.96 -12.24 3.37
C LEU A 23 -11.27 -13.71 3.03
N GLY A 24 -11.26 -14.61 4.03
CA GLY A 24 -11.76 -15.98 3.86
C GLY A 24 -13.23 -16.02 3.45
N CYS A 25 -13.97 -14.93 3.71
CA CYS A 25 -15.39 -14.80 3.38
C CYS A 25 -15.67 -14.16 2.02
N ASP A 26 -14.70 -13.59 1.30
CA ASP A 26 -14.87 -12.71 0.12
C ASP A 26 -16.01 -13.10 -0.83
N VAL A 27 -16.07 -14.39 -1.16
CA VAL A 27 -16.97 -14.97 -2.18
C VAL A 27 -18.09 -15.82 -1.58
N LEU A 28 -18.20 -15.88 -0.25
CA LEU A 28 -19.20 -16.68 0.45
C LEU A 28 -20.39 -15.80 0.85
N PRO A 29 -21.65 -16.28 0.73
CA PRO A 29 -22.85 -15.48 0.97
C PRO A 29 -23.18 -15.27 2.47
N VAL A 30 -22.20 -14.81 3.24
CA VAL A 30 -22.27 -14.68 4.71
C VAL A 30 -23.01 -13.42 5.20
N LEU A 31 -23.38 -12.51 4.28
CA LEU A 31 -24.07 -11.25 4.58
C LEU A 31 -25.51 -11.28 4.06
N HIS A 32 -26.36 -12.09 4.70
CA HIS A 32 -27.78 -12.25 4.33
C HIS A 32 -27.98 -12.62 2.85
N GLY A 33 -27.20 -13.58 2.35
CA GLY A 33 -27.28 -14.04 0.96
C GLY A 33 -26.32 -13.33 0.00
N ARG A 34 -25.65 -12.25 0.43
CA ARG A 34 -24.58 -11.59 -0.33
C ARG A 34 -23.20 -11.95 0.21
N SER A 35 -22.21 -11.96 -0.68
CA SER A 35 -20.80 -12.01 -0.27
C SER A 35 -20.25 -10.63 0.11
N PRO A 36 -19.15 -10.56 0.88
CA PRO A 36 -18.45 -9.30 1.15
C PRO A 36 -18.09 -8.53 -0.14
N ILE A 37 -17.53 -9.21 -1.15
CA ILE A 37 -17.22 -8.57 -2.45
C ILE A 37 -18.47 -7.97 -3.11
N GLN A 38 -19.59 -8.68 -3.08
CA GLN A 38 -20.86 -8.13 -3.60
C GLN A 38 -21.31 -6.91 -2.80
N ALA A 39 -21.21 -6.95 -1.47
CA ALA A 39 -21.59 -5.83 -0.61
C ALA A 39 -20.71 -4.59 -0.86
N TYR A 40 -19.39 -4.77 -1.03
CA TYR A 40 -18.47 -3.69 -1.38
C TYR A 40 -18.79 -3.10 -2.75
N ALA A 41 -19.03 -3.96 -3.74
CA ALA A 41 -19.41 -3.54 -5.09
C ALA A 41 -20.73 -2.76 -5.10
N ASP A 42 -21.74 -3.21 -4.35
CA ASP A 42 -23.02 -2.50 -4.22
C ASP A 42 -22.85 -1.11 -3.59
N LEU A 43 -22.00 -1.00 -2.56
CA LEU A 43 -21.69 0.28 -1.92
C LEU A 43 -20.99 1.24 -2.91
N MET A 44 -20.00 0.75 -3.65
CA MET A 44 -19.29 1.54 -4.66
C MET A 44 -20.23 2.00 -5.79
N ARG A 45 -21.14 1.15 -6.27
CA ARG A 45 -22.16 1.53 -7.27
C ARG A 45 -23.08 2.61 -6.72
N SER A 46 -23.58 2.44 -5.51
CA SER A 46 -24.44 3.41 -4.84
C SER A 46 -23.74 4.77 -4.69
N PHE A 47 -22.46 4.77 -4.29
CA PHE A 47 -21.65 5.97 -4.20
C PHE A 47 -21.50 6.66 -5.57
N ARG A 48 -21.09 5.90 -6.60
CA ARG A 48 -20.95 6.42 -7.96
C ARG A 48 -22.24 7.07 -8.45
N ASP A 49 -23.36 6.39 -8.29
CA ASP A 49 -24.65 6.84 -8.82
C ASP A 49 -25.17 8.08 -8.06
N THR A 50 -24.97 8.10 -6.74
CA THR A 50 -25.36 9.24 -5.88
C THR A 50 -24.52 10.48 -6.15
N PHE A 51 -23.20 10.32 -6.33
CA PHE A 51 -22.26 11.42 -6.50
C PHE A 51 -21.84 11.66 -7.95
N ARG A 52 -22.57 11.10 -8.93
CA ARG A 52 -22.20 11.10 -10.35
C ARG A 52 -21.84 12.47 -10.90
N SER A 53 -22.57 13.52 -10.51
CA SER A 53 -22.32 14.89 -10.97
C SER A 53 -21.05 15.53 -10.40
N PHE A 54 -20.47 14.93 -9.36
CA PHE A 54 -19.26 15.42 -8.69
C PHE A 54 -17.99 14.70 -9.14
N LEU A 55 -18.11 13.50 -9.73
CA LEU A 55 -16.99 12.71 -10.24
C LEU A 55 -16.30 13.44 -11.40
N GLY A 56 -14.97 13.48 -11.40
CA GLY A 56 -14.16 14.18 -12.41
C GLY A 56 -13.96 15.67 -12.17
N GLY A 57 -14.81 16.29 -11.34
CA GLY A 57 -14.68 17.69 -10.95
C GLY A 57 -14.24 17.83 -9.50
N ILE A 58 -15.19 17.68 -8.58
CA ILE A 58 -14.97 17.84 -7.14
C ILE A 58 -14.34 16.58 -6.54
N ILE A 59 -14.82 15.40 -6.97
CA ILE A 59 -14.26 14.11 -6.58
C ILE A 59 -13.33 13.67 -7.70
N THR A 60 -12.03 13.82 -7.48
CA THR A 60 -10.97 13.46 -8.44
C THR A 60 -10.30 12.13 -8.12
N GLY A 61 -10.49 11.62 -6.90
CA GLY A 61 -9.86 10.39 -6.43
C GLY A 61 -10.78 9.56 -5.53
N ILE A 62 -10.63 8.24 -5.61
CA ILE A 62 -11.33 7.25 -4.79
C ILE A 62 -10.29 6.28 -4.23
N GLN A 63 -9.97 6.43 -2.95
CA GLN A 63 -9.13 5.45 -2.24
C GLN A 63 -10.03 4.30 -1.74
N VAL A 64 -9.81 3.10 -2.28
CA VAL A 64 -10.60 1.91 -1.95
C VAL A 64 -9.99 1.21 -0.75
N GLY A 65 -10.77 1.04 0.32
CA GLY A 65 -10.32 0.34 1.53
C GLY A 65 -10.22 -1.17 1.33
N LEU A 66 -9.04 -1.73 1.61
CA LEU A 66 -8.70 -3.15 1.33
C LEU A 66 -8.49 -3.99 2.60
N GLY A 67 -8.81 -3.44 3.77
CA GLY A 67 -8.58 -4.09 5.05
C GLY A 67 -8.63 -3.13 6.24
N PRO A 68 -8.08 -3.54 7.40
CA PRO A 68 -8.00 -2.73 8.61
C PRO A 68 -7.29 -1.40 8.34
N GLY A 69 -7.85 -0.29 8.83
CA GLY A 69 -7.35 1.05 8.53
C GLY A 69 -7.49 1.48 7.07
N GLY A 70 -8.21 0.72 6.24
CA GLY A 70 -8.30 0.92 4.79
C GLY A 70 -7.13 0.30 4.02
N GLU A 71 -6.19 -0.34 4.69
CA GLU A 71 -4.93 -0.84 4.12
C GLU A 71 -5.06 -2.30 3.68
N LEU A 72 -4.38 -2.68 2.60
CA LEU A 72 -4.28 -4.07 2.15
C LEU A 72 -3.34 -4.85 3.08
N ARG A 73 -3.83 -5.28 4.24
CA ARG A 73 -3.10 -6.11 5.20
C ARG A 73 -4.04 -6.90 6.10
N TYR A 74 -3.47 -7.83 6.85
CA TYR A 74 -4.14 -8.44 7.99
C TYR A 74 -4.07 -7.53 9.24
N PRO A 75 -5.01 -7.68 10.20
CA PRO A 75 -4.97 -6.97 11.49
C PRO A 75 -3.98 -7.63 12.46
N SER A 76 -2.72 -7.80 12.04
CA SER A 76 -1.64 -8.47 12.80
C SER A 76 -1.40 -7.84 14.17
N CYS A 77 -1.65 -6.54 14.29
CA CYS A 77 -1.81 -5.80 15.53
C CYS A 77 -3.02 -4.84 15.41
N PRO A 78 -3.71 -4.52 16.52
CA PRO A 78 -4.84 -3.58 16.48
C PRO A 78 -4.42 -2.22 15.91
N THR A 79 -5.23 -1.61 15.04
CA THR A 79 -4.85 -0.37 14.35
C THR A 79 -4.57 0.78 15.33
N GLN A 80 -5.31 0.83 16.44
CA GLN A 80 -5.11 1.79 17.53
C GLN A 80 -3.78 1.61 18.28
N LYS A 81 -3.15 0.44 18.15
CA LYS A 81 -1.88 0.10 18.78
C LYS A 81 -0.70 0.11 17.82
N LEU A 82 -0.86 0.36 16.53
CA LEU A 82 0.26 0.33 15.56
C LEU A 82 1.41 1.26 15.96
N THR A 83 1.11 2.46 16.45
CA THR A 83 2.12 3.41 16.95
C THR A 83 2.82 2.89 18.22
N GLN A 84 2.11 2.12 19.05
CA GLN A 84 2.70 1.46 20.19
C GLN A 84 3.55 0.26 19.75
N ALA A 85 3.04 -0.59 18.85
CA ALA A 85 3.68 -1.78 18.31
C ALA A 85 4.99 -1.46 17.59
N SER A 86 5.02 -0.38 16.80
CA SER A 86 6.23 0.13 16.16
C SER A 86 7.31 0.49 17.21
N ARG A 87 6.90 1.13 18.31
CA ARG A 87 7.78 1.54 19.41
C ARG A 87 8.17 0.41 20.36
N SER A 88 7.28 -0.55 20.62
CA SER A 88 7.54 -1.72 21.48
C SER A 88 8.20 -2.87 20.73
N GLY A 89 8.26 -2.80 19.39
CA GLY A 89 8.75 -3.88 18.55
C GLY A 89 7.85 -5.12 18.61
N GLU A 90 6.54 -4.94 18.82
CA GLU A 90 5.59 -6.05 18.85
C GLU A 90 5.53 -6.74 17.48
N LEU A 91 5.66 -8.06 17.48
CA LEU A 91 5.78 -8.88 16.26
C LEU A 91 4.45 -9.01 15.49
N GLY A 92 3.33 -8.87 16.21
CA GLY A 92 2.00 -9.21 15.71
C GLY A 92 1.77 -10.72 15.63
N GLU A 93 0.60 -11.10 15.14
CA GLU A 93 0.20 -12.51 15.00
C GLU A 93 -0.46 -12.76 13.65
N PHE A 94 -0.29 -13.97 13.11
CA PHE A 94 -1.04 -14.42 11.94
C PHE A 94 -2.55 -14.47 12.24
N GLN A 95 -3.35 -13.83 11.38
CA GLN A 95 -4.78 -13.60 11.58
C GLN A 95 -5.65 -14.55 10.73
N CYS A 96 -5.27 -15.82 10.63
CA CYS A 96 -5.87 -16.79 9.73
C CYS A 96 -6.62 -17.96 10.41
N TYR A 97 -7.05 -17.78 11.66
CA TYR A 97 -7.65 -18.85 12.47
C TYR A 97 -9.18 -18.85 12.47
N ASP A 98 -9.82 -18.01 11.64
CA ASP A 98 -11.25 -18.17 11.37
C ASP A 98 -11.51 -19.44 10.54
N LYS A 99 -12.73 -19.99 10.65
CA LYS A 99 -13.06 -21.28 10.04
C LYS A 99 -12.90 -21.29 8.51
N TYR A 100 -13.06 -20.13 7.85
CA TYR A 100 -13.00 -20.04 6.39
C TYR A 100 -11.55 -20.06 5.91
N MET A 101 -10.68 -19.30 6.57
CA MET A 101 -9.23 -19.33 6.33
C MET A 101 -8.63 -20.70 6.63
N LEU A 102 -8.98 -21.32 7.76
CA LEU A 102 -8.53 -22.67 8.10
C LEU A 102 -8.97 -23.72 7.08
N ALA A 103 -10.20 -23.62 6.56
CA ALA A 103 -10.68 -24.50 5.50
C ALA A 103 -9.88 -24.32 4.19
N SER A 104 -9.57 -23.07 3.82
CA SER A 104 -8.72 -22.75 2.66
C SER A 104 -7.32 -23.33 2.80
N LEU A 105 -6.66 -23.09 3.94
CA LEU A 105 -5.32 -23.62 4.23
C LEU A 105 -5.30 -25.15 4.12
N ARG A 106 -6.27 -25.82 4.74
CA ARG A 106 -6.39 -27.28 4.71
C ARG A 106 -6.56 -27.81 3.28
N ALA A 107 -7.36 -27.14 2.46
CA ALA A 107 -7.55 -27.52 1.06
C ALA A 107 -6.25 -27.39 0.25
N CYS A 108 -5.51 -26.29 0.42
CA CYS A 108 -4.21 -26.08 -0.24
C CYS A 108 -3.18 -27.12 0.19
N ALA A 109 -3.08 -27.41 1.49
CA ALA A 109 -2.18 -28.42 2.05
C ALA A 109 -2.49 -29.82 1.49
N CYS A 110 -3.78 -30.19 1.42
CA CYS A 110 -4.20 -31.46 0.83
C CYS A 110 -3.85 -31.57 -0.66
N LYS A 111 -3.92 -30.47 -1.42
CA LYS A 111 -3.64 -30.45 -2.87
C LYS A 111 -2.18 -30.79 -3.18
N ILE A 112 -1.26 -30.41 -2.30
CA ILE A 112 0.18 -30.69 -2.45
C ILE A 112 0.62 -31.99 -1.75
N GLY A 113 -0.31 -32.75 -1.17
CA GLY A 113 -0.03 -34.01 -0.48
C GLY A 113 0.44 -33.89 0.97
N MET A 114 0.68 -32.67 1.48
CA MET A 114 1.19 -32.39 2.83
C MET A 114 0.03 -32.01 3.78
N ARG A 115 -0.83 -32.98 4.11
CA ARG A 115 -2.08 -32.72 4.86
C ARG A 115 -1.84 -32.07 6.23
N GLU A 116 -0.75 -32.45 6.88
CA GLU A 116 -0.31 -31.98 8.19
C GLU A 116 0.03 -30.48 8.20
N TRP A 117 0.42 -29.90 7.06
CA TRP A 117 0.63 -28.45 6.94
C TRP A 117 -0.68 -27.66 7.00
N GLY A 118 -1.82 -28.34 6.88
CA GLY A 118 -3.16 -27.76 6.90
C GLY A 118 -3.84 -27.72 8.27
N TYR A 119 -3.15 -28.09 9.36
CA TYR A 119 -3.74 -28.14 10.70
C TYR A 119 -3.85 -26.78 11.40
N GLY A 120 -3.24 -25.74 10.84
CA GLY A 120 -3.28 -24.38 11.37
C GLY A 120 -2.05 -23.59 10.93
N GLY A 121 -1.98 -22.33 11.34
CA GLY A 121 -0.77 -21.53 11.17
C GLY A 121 0.39 -21.98 12.06
N PRO A 122 1.59 -21.40 11.88
CA PRO A 122 2.78 -21.80 12.63
C PRO A 122 2.61 -21.61 14.14
N ILE A 123 2.81 -22.68 14.90
CA ILE A 123 2.64 -22.70 16.37
C ILE A 123 3.87 -22.06 17.06
N ASP A 124 5.00 -22.03 16.38
CA ASP A 124 6.27 -21.43 16.77
C ASP A 124 6.38 -19.93 16.47
N ALA A 125 5.37 -19.34 15.82
CA ALA A 125 5.32 -17.91 15.48
C ALA A 125 4.73 -17.01 16.58
N SER A 126 4.54 -17.52 17.80
CA SER A 126 3.74 -16.83 18.82
C SER A 126 4.57 -16.10 19.86
N SER A 127 4.50 -14.77 19.85
CA SER A 127 4.31 -13.95 21.05
C SER A 127 4.24 -12.47 20.66
N LEU A 128 3.17 -11.77 21.07
CA LEU A 128 3.01 -10.33 20.85
C LEU A 128 4.22 -9.52 21.36
N MET A 129 4.88 -9.96 22.43
CA MET A 129 5.88 -9.16 23.16
C MET A 129 7.30 -9.71 23.11
N GLN A 130 7.60 -10.70 22.26
CA GLN A 130 8.94 -11.33 22.22
C GLN A 130 9.80 -10.78 21.11
N ASN A 131 11.12 -10.76 21.36
CA ASN A 131 12.14 -10.46 20.36
C ASN A 131 12.01 -11.47 19.19
N PRO A 132 12.00 -11.03 17.91
CA PRO A 132 12.01 -11.93 16.75
C PRO A 132 13.01 -13.09 16.83
N GLU A 133 14.24 -12.82 17.30
CA GLU A 133 15.30 -13.82 17.46
C GLU A 133 15.02 -14.87 18.55
N SER A 134 14.01 -14.64 19.39
CA SER A 134 13.56 -15.60 20.42
C SER A 134 12.40 -16.48 19.97
N THR A 135 11.79 -16.20 18.82
CA THR A 135 10.75 -17.06 18.26
C THR A 135 11.35 -18.11 17.33
N GLU A 136 10.97 -19.36 17.53
CA GLU A 136 11.46 -20.48 16.73
C GLU A 136 11.08 -20.33 15.24
N PHE A 137 9.94 -19.69 14.94
CA PHE A 137 9.53 -19.45 13.56
C PHE A 137 10.33 -18.33 12.86
N PHE A 138 10.64 -17.19 13.51
CA PHE A 138 11.17 -15.99 12.84
C PHE A 138 12.66 -15.73 13.03
N ARG A 139 13.36 -16.44 13.93
CA ARG A 139 14.82 -16.30 14.05
C ARG A 139 15.53 -16.59 12.71
N SER A 140 16.79 -16.17 12.59
CA SER A 140 17.53 -16.24 11.31
C SER A 140 17.52 -17.62 10.62
N ASP A 141 17.59 -18.72 11.37
CA ASP A 141 17.50 -20.12 10.90
C ASP A 141 16.14 -20.79 11.21
N GLY A 142 15.10 -19.97 11.42
CA GLY A 142 13.77 -20.40 11.85
C GLY A 142 12.94 -21.06 10.75
N SER A 143 11.78 -21.58 11.17
CA SER A 143 10.86 -22.32 10.30
C SER A 143 10.34 -21.51 9.11
N TRP A 144 10.39 -20.17 9.15
CA TRP A 144 10.02 -19.28 8.04
C TRP A 144 10.75 -19.59 6.73
N ASN A 145 11.98 -20.12 6.80
CA ASN A 145 12.83 -20.46 5.66
C ASN A 145 12.89 -21.98 5.38
N THR A 146 11.87 -22.72 5.80
CA THR A 146 11.71 -24.16 5.51
C THR A 146 10.63 -24.37 4.44
N PRO A 147 10.52 -25.57 3.82
CA PRO A 147 9.44 -25.85 2.88
C PRO A 147 8.02 -25.62 3.44
N TYR A 148 7.82 -25.86 4.74
CA TYR A 148 6.55 -25.54 5.40
C TYR A 148 6.34 -24.02 5.53
N GLY A 149 7.37 -23.29 5.95
CA GLY A 149 7.32 -21.84 6.09
C GLY A 149 7.02 -21.15 4.76
N GLU A 150 7.72 -21.56 3.69
CA GLU A 150 7.49 -21.08 2.34
C GLU A 150 6.04 -21.37 1.89
N PHE A 151 5.57 -22.60 2.03
CA PHE A 151 4.17 -22.96 1.73
C PHE A 151 3.16 -22.08 2.48
N PHE A 152 3.34 -21.91 3.79
CA PHE A 152 2.40 -21.16 4.61
C PHE A 152 2.41 -19.67 4.24
N LEU A 153 3.58 -19.06 4.08
CA LEU A 153 3.73 -17.64 3.76
C LEU A 153 3.29 -17.33 2.33
N GLU A 154 3.52 -18.23 1.36
CA GLU A 154 2.96 -18.13 0.01
C GLU A 154 1.43 -18.19 0.03
N TRP A 155 0.85 -19.12 0.78
CA TRP A 155 -0.60 -19.20 0.93
C TRP A 155 -1.17 -17.93 1.59
N TYR A 156 -0.59 -17.51 2.72
CA TYR A 156 -1.11 -16.40 3.52
C TYR A 156 -1.04 -15.06 2.77
N SER A 157 0.11 -14.77 2.14
CA SER A 157 0.28 -13.58 1.29
C SER A 157 -0.51 -13.67 -0.02
N GLY A 158 -0.61 -14.86 -0.61
CA GLY A 158 -1.40 -15.11 -1.81
C GLY A 158 -2.91 -14.88 -1.60
N MET A 159 -3.43 -15.25 -0.42
CA MET A 159 -4.81 -14.96 -0.03
C MET A 159 -5.08 -13.45 0.06
N LEU A 160 -4.13 -12.67 0.61
CA LEU A 160 -4.22 -11.21 0.66
C LEU A 160 -4.15 -10.57 -0.73
N LEU A 161 -3.25 -11.05 -1.59
CA LEU A 161 -3.14 -10.58 -2.97
C LEU A 161 -4.43 -10.83 -3.76
N LEU A 162 -5.02 -12.02 -3.61
CA LEU A 162 -6.27 -12.38 -4.26
C LEU A 162 -7.46 -11.55 -3.77
N HIS A 163 -7.49 -11.22 -2.48
CA HIS A 163 -8.47 -10.31 -1.90
C HIS A 163 -8.39 -8.91 -2.55
N GLY A 164 -7.18 -8.33 -2.58
CA GLY A 164 -6.93 -7.04 -3.23
C GLY A 164 -7.35 -7.05 -4.69
N GLU A 165 -6.97 -8.08 -5.45
CA GLU A 165 -7.33 -8.22 -6.87
C GLU A 165 -8.85 -8.26 -7.10
N ARG A 166 -9.61 -8.98 -6.26
CA ARG A 166 -11.07 -9.04 -6.40
C ARG A 166 -11.70 -7.67 -6.21
N ILE A 167 -11.29 -6.91 -5.19
CA ILE A 167 -11.84 -5.59 -4.89
C ILE A 167 -11.42 -4.58 -5.97
N CYS A 168 -10.14 -4.54 -6.34
CA CYS A 168 -9.63 -3.64 -7.38
C CYS A 168 -10.35 -3.87 -8.72
N ARG A 169 -10.61 -5.14 -9.09
CA ARG A 169 -11.36 -5.46 -10.30
C ARG A 169 -12.80 -4.95 -10.28
N GLU A 170 -13.52 -5.12 -9.17
CA GLU A 170 -14.90 -4.62 -9.04
C GLU A 170 -14.92 -3.09 -9.06
N ALA A 171 -14.01 -2.44 -8.33
CA ALA A 171 -13.88 -0.99 -8.32
C ALA A 171 -13.59 -0.43 -9.71
N GLU A 172 -12.60 -1.00 -10.41
CA GLU A 172 -12.27 -0.64 -11.79
C GLU A 172 -13.48 -0.78 -12.68
N THR A 173 -14.20 -1.92 -12.61
CA THR A 173 -15.40 -2.15 -13.43
C THR A 173 -16.49 -1.12 -13.16
N ILE A 174 -16.68 -0.72 -11.90
CA ILE A 174 -17.74 0.21 -11.49
C ILE A 174 -17.41 1.65 -11.90
N PHE A 175 -16.16 2.06 -11.71
CA PHE A 175 -15.72 3.43 -11.95
C PHE A 175 -15.13 3.64 -13.35
N ARG A 176 -15.03 2.59 -14.17
CA ARG A 176 -14.61 2.67 -15.59
C ARG A 176 -15.36 3.77 -16.33
N GLY A 177 -14.59 4.63 -17.01
CA GLY A 177 -15.12 5.75 -17.78
C GLY A 177 -15.54 6.98 -16.97
N ASN A 178 -15.38 6.95 -15.64
CA ASN A 178 -15.43 8.17 -14.83
C ASN A 178 -14.02 8.75 -14.74
N GLU A 179 -13.90 10.08 -14.73
CA GLU A 179 -12.62 10.80 -14.67
C GLU A 179 -12.08 10.85 -13.23
N VAL A 180 -11.95 9.69 -12.58
CA VAL A 180 -11.46 9.59 -11.20
C VAL A 180 -10.28 8.63 -11.11
N ASN A 181 -9.27 9.01 -10.33
CA ASN A 181 -8.16 8.14 -10.01
C ASN A 181 -8.57 7.17 -8.90
N MET A 182 -8.25 5.90 -9.05
CA MET A 182 -8.44 4.91 -7.99
C MET A 182 -7.12 4.68 -7.28
N SER A 183 -7.14 4.63 -5.94
CA SER A 183 -5.95 4.29 -5.16
C SER A 183 -6.22 3.21 -4.14
N GLY A 184 -5.17 2.45 -3.81
CA GLY A 184 -5.18 1.39 -2.81
C GLY A 184 -4.00 1.56 -1.87
N LYS A 185 -4.21 1.41 -0.57
CA LYS A 185 -3.19 1.69 0.44
C LYS A 185 -2.45 0.44 0.88
N VAL A 186 -1.12 0.49 0.89
CA VAL A 186 -0.23 -0.49 1.52
C VAL A 186 0.17 0.06 2.89
N GLY A 187 -0.02 -0.75 3.93
CA GLY A 187 0.32 -0.39 5.30
C GLY A 187 1.84 -0.28 5.54
N GLY A 188 2.24 0.75 6.28
CA GLY A 188 3.63 1.02 6.65
C GLY A 188 4.14 0.10 7.77
N VAL A 189 4.93 -0.93 7.44
CA VAL A 189 5.41 -1.93 8.41
C VAL A 189 6.94 -2.00 8.40
N HIS A 190 7.56 -1.16 9.23
CA HIS A 190 9.02 -0.93 9.18
C HIS A 190 9.80 -1.49 10.39
N TRP A 191 9.12 -1.82 11.48
CA TRP A 191 9.73 -2.00 12.81
C TRP A 191 10.52 -3.31 13.01
N HIS A 192 10.49 -4.25 12.07
CA HIS A 192 11.41 -5.40 12.02
C HIS A 192 12.08 -5.59 10.65
N TYR A 193 12.07 -4.55 9.81
CA TYR A 193 12.63 -4.59 8.46
C TYR A 193 14.14 -4.90 8.45
N GLY A 194 14.86 -4.54 9.51
CA GLY A 194 16.29 -4.83 9.65
C GLY A 194 16.65 -6.29 9.99
N THR A 195 15.67 -7.18 10.15
CA THR A 195 15.90 -8.62 10.42
C THR A 195 15.90 -9.43 9.12
N GLN A 196 16.32 -10.71 9.13
CA GLN A 196 16.31 -11.51 7.89
C GLN A 196 14.89 -11.94 7.46
N SER A 197 14.03 -12.21 8.44
CA SER A 197 12.70 -12.79 8.24
C SER A 197 11.60 -11.73 8.11
N HIS A 198 11.84 -10.48 8.50
CA HIS A 198 10.88 -9.38 8.40
C HIS A 198 9.52 -9.73 9.05
N PRO A 199 9.51 -10.20 10.31
CA PRO A 199 8.37 -10.91 10.90
C PRO A 199 7.08 -10.09 10.92
N SER A 200 7.15 -8.78 11.13
CA SER A 200 5.95 -7.93 11.13
C SER A 200 5.36 -7.71 9.74
N GLU A 201 6.18 -7.71 8.71
CA GLU A 201 5.70 -7.72 7.32
C GLU A 201 5.01 -9.06 7.03
N LEU A 202 5.62 -10.17 7.44
CA LEU A 202 5.06 -11.52 7.27
C LEU A 202 3.71 -11.67 7.96
N THR A 203 3.58 -11.27 9.23
CA THR A 203 2.30 -11.38 9.97
C THR A 203 1.23 -10.45 9.40
N SER A 204 1.63 -9.32 8.82
CA SER A 204 0.74 -8.38 8.12
C SER A 204 0.32 -8.88 6.73
N GLY A 205 0.95 -9.95 6.23
CA GLY A 205 0.63 -10.60 4.95
C GLY A 205 1.54 -10.23 3.80
N TYR A 206 2.55 -9.39 4.03
CA TYR A 206 3.58 -9.10 3.05
C TYR A 206 4.67 -10.14 3.17
N TYR A 207 4.75 -11.07 2.22
CA TYR A 207 5.84 -12.05 2.18
C TYR A 207 7.14 -11.41 1.66
N ASN A 208 7.59 -10.39 2.37
CA ASN A 208 8.86 -9.71 2.16
C ASN A 208 9.89 -10.31 3.10
N THR A 209 11.10 -10.56 2.61
CA THR A 209 12.24 -11.00 3.42
C THR A 209 13.50 -10.35 2.87
N SER A 210 14.63 -10.52 3.55
CA SER A 210 15.93 -10.04 3.06
C SER A 210 16.33 -10.57 1.67
N THR A 211 15.69 -11.64 1.18
CA THR A 211 15.99 -12.29 -0.11
C THR A 211 14.81 -12.34 -1.07
N ARG A 212 13.63 -11.85 -0.66
CA ARG A 212 12.39 -11.93 -1.46
C ARG A 212 11.64 -10.61 -1.40
N ASP A 213 11.37 -10.03 -2.57
CA ASP A 213 10.52 -8.85 -2.66
C ASP A 213 9.03 -9.22 -2.53
N GLY A 214 8.44 -8.85 -1.39
CA GLY A 214 7.02 -9.07 -1.10
C GLY A 214 6.07 -8.05 -1.72
N TYR A 215 6.59 -6.90 -2.18
CA TYR A 215 5.78 -5.75 -2.61
C TYR A 215 5.51 -5.75 -4.12
N ILE A 216 6.47 -6.20 -4.94
CA ILE A 216 6.31 -6.26 -6.40
C ILE A 216 5.00 -6.94 -6.83
N PRO A 217 4.57 -8.10 -6.27
CA PRO A 217 3.29 -8.71 -6.65
C PRO A 217 2.08 -7.82 -6.36
N ILE A 218 2.09 -7.08 -5.24
CA ILE A 218 1.02 -6.18 -4.83
C ILE A 218 0.96 -4.96 -5.75
N VAL A 219 2.10 -4.32 -5.98
CA VAL A 219 2.22 -3.16 -6.86
C VAL A 219 1.81 -3.52 -8.28
N ARG A 220 2.25 -4.68 -8.79
CA ARG A 220 1.85 -5.19 -10.10
C ARG A 220 0.34 -5.46 -10.16
N MET A 221 -0.28 -5.92 -9.07
CA MET A 221 -1.73 -6.07 -9.00
C MET A 221 -2.42 -4.72 -9.13
N PHE A 222 -1.97 -3.68 -8.42
CA PHE A 222 -2.50 -2.32 -8.60
C PHE A 222 -2.36 -1.82 -10.04
N GLY A 223 -1.18 -1.98 -10.65
CA GLY A 223 -0.95 -1.57 -12.04
C GLY A 223 -1.89 -2.24 -13.05
N ARG A 224 -2.20 -3.53 -12.87
CA ARG A 224 -3.15 -4.26 -13.74
C ARG A 224 -4.55 -3.66 -13.78
N TYR A 225 -4.97 -2.97 -12.70
CA TYR A 225 -6.28 -2.36 -12.58
C TYR A 225 -6.22 -0.82 -12.61
N SER A 226 -5.08 -0.24 -13.00
CA SER A 226 -4.84 1.21 -13.06
C SER A 226 -5.05 1.92 -11.71
N PHE A 227 -4.65 1.25 -10.62
CA PHE A 227 -4.64 1.84 -9.29
C PHE A 227 -3.32 2.57 -9.03
N THR A 228 -3.42 3.76 -8.45
CA THR A 228 -2.34 4.44 -7.75
C THR A 228 -2.05 3.71 -6.45
N MET A 229 -0.78 3.48 -6.12
CA MET A 229 -0.42 2.96 -4.80
C MET A 229 -0.35 4.11 -3.80
N CYS A 230 -0.97 3.94 -2.63
CA CYS A 230 -0.75 4.81 -1.49
C CYS A 230 0.08 4.11 -0.42
N CYS A 231 1.05 4.80 0.17
CA CYS A 231 1.80 4.30 1.33
C CYS A 231 2.20 5.43 2.29
N SER A 232 2.37 5.09 3.57
CA SER A 232 2.73 6.02 4.63
C SER A 232 4.23 6.02 4.93
N CYS A 233 4.64 6.75 5.99
CA CYS A 233 6.00 6.78 6.57
C CYS A 233 7.02 7.64 5.81
N PHE A 234 6.55 8.57 4.97
CA PHE A 234 7.42 9.48 4.21
C PHE A 234 8.27 10.42 5.08
N GLU A 235 7.81 10.70 6.29
CA GLU A 235 8.46 11.59 7.23
C GLU A 235 9.46 10.88 8.15
N MET A 236 9.42 9.54 8.22
CA MET A 236 10.16 8.77 9.21
C MET A 236 11.64 8.62 8.82
N GLN A 237 12.52 8.64 9.82
CA GLN A 237 13.97 8.55 9.67
C GLN A 237 14.53 7.37 10.45
N ASP A 238 15.42 6.58 9.83
CA ASP A 238 16.10 5.46 10.49
C ASP A 238 16.83 5.91 11.76
N ALA A 239 17.50 7.08 11.70
CA ALA A 239 18.30 7.61 12.81
C ALA A 239 17.48 7.96 14.07
N GLU A 240 16.19 8.26 13.91
CA GLU A 240 15.28 8.53 15.03
C GLU A 240 14.65 7.22 15.52
N GLU A 241 14.11 6.41 14.61
CA GLU A 241 13.41 5.18 14.96
C GLU A 241 14.32 4.14 15.61
N GLN A 242 15.57 4.04 15.16
CA GLN A 242 16.54 3.08 15.71
C GLN A 242 16.98 3.38 17.15
N GLN A 243 16.74 4.60 17.65
CA GLN A 243 16.96 4.93 19.06
C GLN A 243 15.95 4.22 19.97
N ILE A 244 14.76 3.88 19.44
CA ILE A 244 13.68 3.22 20.16
C ILE A 244 13.68 1.72 19.82
N ASN A 245 13.78 1.39 18.54
CA ASN A 245 13.77 0.02 18.04
C ASN A 245 14.93 -0.19 17.04
N PRO A 246 16.04 -0.83 17.45
CA PRO A 246 17.23 -1.01 16.61
C PRO A 246 17.00 -1.80 15.31
N THR A 247 15.91 -2.58 15.23
CA THR A 247 15.57 -3.37 14.02
C THR A 247 14.63 -2.65 13.07
N SER A 248 14.21 -1.44 13.41
CA SER A 248 13.36 -0.58 12.59
C SER A 248 14.17 0.09 11.49
N GLN A 249 13.69 0.05 10.25
CA GLN A 249 14.32 0.71 9.09
C GLN A 249 13.27 1.32 8.14
N PRO A 250 12.56 2.39 8.56
CA PRO A 250 11.54 3.04 7.73
C PRO A 250 12.06 3.57 6.39
N GLU A 251 13.30 4.06 6.30
CA GLU A 251 13.84 4.53 5.02
C GLU A 251 14.07 3.39 4.04
N GLY A 252 14.64 2.27 4.53
CA GLY A 252 14.88 1.07 3.73
C GLY A 252 13.58 0.48 3.20
N PHE A 253 12.61 0.31 4.11
CA PHE A 253 11.24 -0.11 3.81
C PHE A 253 10.60 0.78 2.73
N LEU A 254 10.61 2.10 2.93
CA LEU A 254 9.96 3.00 2.00
C LEU A 254 10.65 2.97 0.63
N LYS A 255 11.99 3.02 0.58
CA LYS A 255 12.74 2.92 -0.69
C LYS A 255 12.40 1.66 -1.48
N GLN A 256 12.22 0.52 -0.83
CA GLN A 256 11.81 -0.72 -1.51
C GLN A 256 10.43 -0.56 -2.17
N LEU A 257 9.43 -0.03 -1.45
CA LEU A 257 8.10 0.25 -1.99
C LEU A 257 8.15 1.22 -3.18
N LEU A 258 8.92 2.31 -3.05
CA LEU A 258 9.08 3.30 -4.11
C LEU A 258 9.69 2.66 -5.36
N LEU A 259 10.73 1.83 -5.20
CA LEU A 259 11.35 1.10 -6.30
C LEU A 259 10.40 0.08 -6.94
N ALA A 260 9.60 -0.64 -6.14
CA ALA A 260 8.60 -1.56 -6.66
C ALA A 260 7.56 -0.82 -7.52
N ALA A 261 7.07 0.34 -7.07
CA ALA A 261 6.17 1.22 -7.83
C ALA A 261 6.79 1.71 -9.14
N ARG A 262 8.06 2.10 -9.10
CA ARG A 262 8.83 2.47 -10.31
C ARG A 262 8.96 1.32 -11.31
N ILE A 263 9.29 0.13 -10.84
CA ILE A 263 9.42 -1.07 -11.68
C ILE A 263 8.10 -1.43 -12.36
N CYS A 264 6.97 -1.17 -11.70
CA CYS A 264 5.65 -1.46 -12.23
C CYS A 264 5.00 -0.28 -12.96
N ASP A 265 5.69 0.86 -13.06
CA ASP A 265 5.22 2.10 -13.69
C ASP A 265 3.81 2.54 -13.22
N ILE A 266 3.60 2.55 -11.90
CA ILE A 266 2.33 3.01 -11.31
C ILE A 266 2.51 4.34 -10.58
N PRO A 267 1.51 5.24 -10.58
CA PRO A 267 1.53 6.45 -9.77
C PRO A 267 1.57 6.17 -8.27
N LEU A 268 1.96 7.19 -7.50
CA LEU A 268 2.11 7.09 -6.05
C LEU A 268 1.47 8.25 -5.28
N GLU A 269 0.78 7.90 -4.19
CA GLU A 269 0.25 8.79 -3.16
C GLU A 269 1.00 8.58 -1.84
N GLY A 270 1.85 9.52 -1.46
CA GLY A 270 2.56 9.47 -0.17
C GLY A 270 1.73 10.03 0.98
N GLU A 271 1.88 9.44 2.17
CA GLU A 271 1.29 9.93 3.42
C GLU A 271 2.34 10.00 4.53
N ASN A 272 2.15 10.94 5.47
CA ASN A 272 2.86 10.88 6.75
C ASN A 272 2.11 9.99 7.75
N TYR A 273 2.85 9.33 8.64
CA TYR A 273 2.30 8.47 9.68
C TYR A 273 2.00 9.23 10.98
N SER A 274 2.94 10.07 11.45
CA SER A 274 2.80 10.94 12.62
C SER A 274 2.02 12.21 12.29
N THR A 275 1.17 12.72 13.18
CA THR A 275 0.44 13.98 12.97
C THR A 275 1.29 15.22 13.22
N ASN A 276 2.44 15.08 13.88
CA ASN A 276 3.29 16.19 14.30
C ASN A 276 4.61 16.14 13.53
N LEU A 277 4.72 16.95 12.48
CA LEU A 277 5.91 17.04 11.64
C LEU A 277 6.68 18.31 11.99
N ASP A 278 7.97 18.14 12.23
CA ASP A 278 8.91 19.25 12.30
C ASP A 278 9.55 19.51 10.92
N ASN A 279 10.51 20.43 10.89
CA ASN A 279 11.17 20.78 9.63
C ASN A 279 11.98 19.61 9.05
N GLU A 280 12.58 18.76 9.89
CA GLU A 280 13.38 17.61 9.43
C GLU A 280 12.46 16.56 8.82
N SER A 281 11.33 16.28 9.48
CA SER A 281 10.24 15.45 8.97
C SER A 281 9.77 15.91 7.58
N PHE A 282 9.52 17.21 7.39
CA PHE A 282 9.14 17.75 6.08
C PHE A 282 10.25 17.64 5.03
N GLN A 283 11.52 17.82 5.42
CA GLN A 283 12.64 17.61 4.48
C GLN A 283 12.78 16.14 4.09
N GLN A 284 12.51 15.21 5.01
CA GLN A 284 12.50 13.79 4.73
C GLN A 284 11.39 13.43 3.72
N VAL A 285 10.18 13.97 3.87
CA VAL A 285 9.10 13.82 2.88
C VAL A 285 9.56 14.30 1.49
N LEU A 286 10.20 15.47 1.42
CA LEU A 286 10.72 16.02 0.16
C LEU A 286 11.86 15.19 -0.44
N LYS A 287 12.69 14.57 0.40
CA LYS A 287 13.77 13.68 -0.03
C LYS A 287 13.20 12.41 -0.65
N MET A 288 12.22 11.78 0.00
CA MET A 288 11.61 10.54 -0.48
C MET A 288 10.71 10.76 -1.70
N SER A 289 10.02 11.91 -1.78
CA SER A 289 9.25 12.25 -2.97
C SER A 289 10.15 12.45 -4.19
N LYS A 290 11.29 13.16 -4.04
CA LYS A 290 12.29 13.29 -5.11
C LYS A 290 12.88 11.95 -5.52
N PHE A 291 13.22 11.07 -4.55
CA PHE A 291 13.74 9.75 -4.86
C PHE A 291 12.82 8.94 -5.80
N TYR A 292 11.51 9.04 -5.62
CA TYR A 292 10.54 8.39 -6.51
C TYR A 292 10.36 9.15 -7.83
N SER A 293 10.32 10.48 -7.77
CA SER A 293 10.14 11.34 -8.93
C SER A 293 11.43 11.59 -9.73
N ASP A 294 12.56 10.94 -9.44
CA ASP A 294 13.79 11.09 -10.21
C ASP A 294 13.82 10.04 -11.35
N GLY A 295 13.95 10.47 -12.62
CA GLY A 295 14.01 9.56 -13.77
C GLY A 295 13.60 10.20 -15.12
N LEU A 296 13.65 9.43 -16.20
CA LEU A 296 13.19 9.84 -17.54
C LEU A 296 11.68 9.65 -17.73
N GLU A 297 11.15 8.52 -17.24
CA GLU A 297 9.71 8.27 -17.12
C GLU A 297 9.28 8.70 -15.72
N MET A 298 8.24 9.51 -15.61
CA MET A 298 7.85 10.17 -14.36
C MET A 298 6.41 9.82 -14.00
N PRO A 299 6.16 8.63 -13.41
CA PRO A 299 4.86 8.34 -12.85
C PRO A 299 4.48 9.43 -11.82
N SER A 300 3.20 9.79 -11.82
CA SER A 300 2.71 10.91 -11.02
C SER A 300 2.92 10.67 -9.53
N PHE A 301 3.35 11.70 -8.82
CA PHE A 301 3.47 11.69 -7.37
C PHE A 301 2.56 12.75 -6.76
N SER A 302 1.85 12.38 -5.70
CA SER A 302 1.10 13.30 -4.85
C SER A 302 1.33 12.98 -3.38
N PHE A 303 1.06 13.95 -2.51
CA PHE A 303 1.24 13.80 -1.07
C PHE A 303 0.00 14.22 -0.30
N ASN A 304 -0.51 13.32 0.54
CA ASN A 304 -1.65 13.51 1.40
C ASN A 304 -1.16 13.76 2.84
N PHE A 305 -1.33 14.98 3.35
CA PHE A 305 -0.97 15.30 4.73
C PHE A 305 -2.03 14.80 5.72
N VAL A 306 -1.62 13.94 6.66
CA VAL A 306 -2.48 13.31 7.67
C VAL A 306 -2.08 13.82 9.07
N ARG A 307 -2.83 14.69 9.74
CA ARG A 307 -4.20 15.15 9.47
C ARG A 307 -4.31 16.63 9.78
N MET A 308 -5.22 17.29 9.08
CA MET A 308 -5.67 18.62 9.45
C MET A 308 -6.32 18.62 10.85
N ASP A 309 -5.67 19.30 11.79
CA ASP A 309 -6.16 19.49 13.16
C ASP A 309 -5.78 20.88 13.70
N LYS A 310 -6.07 21.15 14.98
CA LYS A 310 -5.74 22.44 15.60
C LYS A 310 -4.22 22.69 15.66
N ASN A 311 -3.42 21.64 15.81
CA ASN A 311 -1.98 21.73 15.91
C ASN A 311 -1.36 22.22 14.59
N LEU A 312 -1.87 21.76 13.45
CA LEU A 312 -1.46 22.23 12.12
C LEU A 312 -1.58 23.76 11.96
N PHE A 313 -2.65 24.34 12.52
CA PHE A 313 -2.94 25.78 12.41
C PHE A 313 -2.27 26.64 13.49
N GLU A 314 -1.46 26.07 14.38
CA GLU A 314 -0.64 26.88 15.28
C GLU A 314 0.37 27.71 14.47
N PRO A 315 0.66 28.97 14.86
CA PRO A 315 1.44 29.89 14.02
C PRO A 315 2.78 29.35 13.52
N ARG A 316 3.50 28.60 14.36
CA ARG A 316 4.81 28.01 14.00
C ARG A 316 4.67 26.83 13.03
N ASN A 317 3.67 25.98 13.24
CA ASN A 317 3.42 24.80 12.42
C ASN A 317 2.87 25.21 11.06
N TRP A 318 1.96 26.17 11.03
CA TRP A 318 1.41 26.71 9.78
C TRP A 318 2.48 27.32 8.88
N VAL A 319 3.45 28.05 9.45
CA VAL A 319 4.59 28.60 8.69
C VAL A 319 5.45 27.48 8.11
N SER A 320 5.73 26.43 8.88
CA SER A 320 6.55 25.29 8.44
C SER A 320 5.82 24.49 7.36
N PHE A 321 4.53 24.21 7.55
CA PHE A 321 3.68 23.56 6.57
C PHE A 321 3.55 24.38 5.28
N SER A 322 3.35 25.70 5.38
CA SER A 322 3.29 26.59 4.21
C SER A 322 4.60 26.60 3.42
N ARG A 323 5.75 26.52 4.11
CA ARG A 323 7.06 26.37 3.47
C ARG A 323 7.17 25.03 2.75
N PHE A 324 6.78 23.95 3.42
CA PHE A 324 6.74 22.61 2.83
C PHE A 324 5.87 22.58 1.55
N LEU A 325 4.67 23.16 1.57
CA LEU A 325 3.80 23.23 0.39
C LEU A 325 4.46 23.95 -0.79
N ARG A 326 5.20 25.04 -0.55
CA ARG A 326 5.94 25.77 -1.59
C ARG A 326 7.08 24.94 -2.17
N GLN A 327 7.76 24.15 -1.34
CA GLN A 327 8.83 23.27 -1.78
C GLN A 327 8.28 22.11 -2.60
N MET A 328 7.18 21.50 -2.15
CA MET A 328 6.51 20.40 -2.85
C MET A 328 5.94 20.86 -4.20
N SER A 329 5.36 22.07 -4.27
CA SER A 329 4.86 22.62 -5.54
C SER A 329 5.97 23.01 -6.50
N ALA A 330 7.11 23.50 -6.02
CA ALA A 330 8.26 23.78 -6.86
C ALA A 330 8.78 22.51 -7.55
N VAL A 331 8.84 21.38 -6.83
CA VAL A 331 9.20 20.07 -7.41
C VAL A 331 8.23 19.71 -8.55
N ASN A 332 6.92 19.89 -8.36
CA ASN A 332 5.92 19.60 -9.39
C ASN A 332 5.95 20.59 -10.58
N MET A 333 6.30 21.87 -10.37
CA MET A 333 6.40 22.86 -11.46
C MET A 333 7.63 22.64 -12.35
N PHE A 334 8.75 22.19 -11.78
CA PHE A 334 9.89 21.75 -12.59
C PHE A 334 9.51 20.54 -13.47
N GLN A 335 8.65 19.65 -12.96
CA GLN A 335 8.13 18.49 -13.69
C GLN A 335 7.22 18.90 -14.87
N ALA A 336 6.26 19.81 -14.65
CA ALA A 336 5.36 20.28 -15.71
C ALA A 336 6.06 21.05 -16.84
N SER A 337 7.18 21.74 -16.56
CA SER A 337 7.93 22.50 -17.56
C SER A 337 8.83 21.62 -18.45
N LEU A 338 9.22 20.44 -17.98
CA LEU A 338 9.93 19.43 -18.78
C LEU A 338 8.99 18.74 -19.77
N ASP A 339 7.77 18.38 -19.35
CA ASP A 339 6.76 17.73 -20.21
C ASP A 339 6.24 18.64 -21.33
N SER A 340 6.22 19.96 -21.10
CA SER A 340 5.79 20.95 -22.10
C SER A 340 6.92 21.44 -23.02
N GLY A 341 8.17 21.01 -22.79
CA GLY A 341 9.35 21.35 -23.60
C GLY A 341 9.58 20.48 -24.85
N GLY A 342 8.80 19.40 -25.03
CA GLY A 342 8.97 18.42 -26.12
C GLY A 342 8.40 18.81 -27.48
N GLY A 343 7.79 19.98 -27.63
CA GLY A 343 7.09 20.37 -28.85
C GLY A 343 7.21 21.84 -29.18
N ASN A 344 8.36 22.28 -29.68
CA ASN A 344 8.47 23.45 -30.56
C ASN A 344 9.86 23.52 -31.20
N THR A 345 10.09 22.69 -32.22
CA THR A 345 11.09 23.02 -33.25
C THR A 345 10.40 23.91 -34.27
N THR A 346 10.69 25.21 -34.16
CA THR A 346 10.29 26.25 -35.10
C THR A 346 10.85 25.95 -36.49
N LEU A 347 9.98 25.55 -37.43
CA LEU A 347 10.26 25.59 -38.86
C LEU A 347 10.10 27.02 -39.34
N SER A 348 11.22 27.72 -39.55
CA SER A 348 11.26 29.01 -40.23
C SER A 348 10.89 28.84 -41.72
N PRO A 349 10.11 29.74 -42.32
CA PRO A 349 9.80 29.68 -43.75
C PRO A 349 11.00 30.20 -44.58
N PRO A 350 11.23 29.69 -45.80
CA PRO A 350 12.28 30.22 -46.65
C PRO A 350 11.87 31.58 -47.21
N SER A 351 12.79 32.54 -47.08
CA SER A 351 12.71 33.89 -47.61
C SER A 351 12.65 33.91 -49.14
N ALA A 352 11.70 34.67 -49.68
CA ALA A 352 11.62 34.98 -51.10
C ALA A 352 12.74 35.96 -51.51
N SER A 353 13.52 35.59 -52.52
CA SER A 353 14.29 36.53 -53.33
C SER A 353 13.73 36.53 -54.75
N ALA A 354 13.25 37.69 -55.16
CA ALA A 354 12.76 37.96 -56.50
C ALA A 354 13.91 38.02 -57.51
N PHE A 355 13.74 37.39 -58.67
CA PHE A 355 14.25 37.94 -59.93
C PHE A 355 13.29 37.60 -61.08
N ALA A 356 13.08 38.61 -61.90
CA ALA A 356 12.10 38.73 -62.97
C ALA A 356 12.39 37.85 -64.20
N GLY A 357 11.37 37.69 -65.05
CA GLY A 357 11.55 37.30 -66.46
C GLY A 357 10.73 36.07 -66.87
N THR A 358 9.43 36.19 -67.18
CA THR A 358 8.92 36.39 -68.55
C THR A 358 8.91 35.10 -69.39
N VAL A 359 7.69 34.54 -69.57
CA VAL A 359 7.05 34.19 -70.87
C VAL A 359 7.14 32.75 -71.46
N LEU A 360 5.91 32.27 -71.78
CA LEU A 360 5.43 31.28 -72.77
C LEU A 360 5.67 29.79 -72.52
N ALA A 361 4.58 29.04 -72.27
CA ALA A 361 3.75 28.29 -73.26
C ALA A 361 4.43 26.96 -73.67
N TYR A 362 3.80 25.80 -73.60
CA TYR A 362 2.41 25.42 -73.82
C TYR A 362 1.91 24.41 -72.79
#